data_AF-A0AAP8YY78-F1
#
_entry.id   AF-A0AAP8YY78-F1
#
_cell.length_a   1.000
_cell.length_b   1.000
_cell.length_c   1.000
_cell.angle_alpha   90.00
_cell.angle_beta   90.00
_cell.angle_gamma   90.00
#
_symmetry.space_group_name_H-M   'P 1'
#
loop_
_entity.id
_entity.type
_entity.pdbx_description
1 polymer ?
#
loop_
_entity_poly.entity_id
_entity_poly.type
_entity_poly.pdbx_seq_one_letter_code
_entity_poly.pdbx_strand_id
1 'polypeptide(L)'
;MIALFATLLSACVTSVQDWSRPGASAADIQHDKAECQYQAKAATASYHSTPAANDKTHGMGSAVGDGIVIAEKQIDLTNDCMRVKGYSGQ
;
A
#
# COMPACT_ATOMS: atom_id res chain seq x y z
N MET A 1 -23.52 -29.00 15.28
CA MET A 1 -23.48 -27.87 14.34
C MET A 1 -22.38 -26.95 14.83
N ILE A 2 -21.15 -27.11 14.33
CA ILE A 2 -19.97 -26.37 14.80
C ILE A 2 -19.99 -25.02 14.09
N ALA A 3 -20.30 -23.96 14.82
CA ALA A 3 -20.18 -22.59 14.35
C ALA A 3 -18.69 -22.25 14.23
N LEU A 4 -18.12 -22.41 13.03
CA LEU A 4 -16.81 -21.88 12.70
C LEU A 4 -16.91 -20.36 12.70
N PHE A 5 -16.48 -19.75 13.80
CA PHE A 5 -16.20 -18.32 13.89
C PHE A 5 -15.01 -18.01 12.97
N ALA A 6 -15.30 -17.68 11.72
CA ALA A 6 -14.33 -17.11 10.81
C ALA A 6 -14.07 -15.66 11.25
N THR A 7 -13.12 -15.47 12.15
CA THR A 7 -12.47 -14.17 12.38
C THR A 7 -11.69 -13.83 11.12
N LEU A 8 -12.39 -13.30 10.11
CA LEU A 8 -11.77 -12.60 9.00
C LEU A 8 -11.00 -11.43 9.60
N LEU A 9 -9.68 -11.51 9.60
CA LEU A 9 -8.82 -10.37 9.85
C LEU A 9 -9.15 -9.31 8.80
N SER A 10 -10.02 -8.36 9.13
CA SER A 10 -10.07 -7.08 8.44
C SER A 10 -8.78 -6.34 8.80
N ALA A 11 -7.69 -6.68 8.12
CA ALA A 11 -6.61 -5.74 7.92
C ALA A 11 -7.23 -4.60 7.10
N CYS A 12 -7.77 -3.60 7.81
CA CYS A 12 -8.12 -2.33 7.21
C CYS A 12 -6.82 -1.73 6.70
N VAL A 13 -6.48 -2.03 5.45
CA VAL A 13 -5.56 -1.21 4.67
C VAL A 13 -6.22 0.16 4.64
N THR A 14 -5.76 1.06 5.50
CA THR A 14 -6.25 2.44 5.60
C THR A 14 -5.65 3.21 4.43
N SER A 15 -6.15 2.93 3.23
CA SER A 15 -6.02 3.83 2.10
C SER A 15 -6.89 5.05 2.42
N VAL A 16 -6.26 6.15 2.80
CA VAL A 16 -6.94 7.42 3.05
C VAL A 16 -7.59 7.86 1.74
N GLN A 17 -8.92 7.90 1.74
CA GLN A 17 -9.70 8.32 0.58
C GLN A 17 -9.84 9.85 0.55
N ASP A 18 -9.98 10.46 1.72
CA ASP A 18 -10.20 11.90 1.88
C ASP A 18 -8.90 12.62 2.31
N TRP A 19 -8.26 13.27 1.34
CA TRP A 19 -7.09 14.12 1.58
C TRP A 19 -7.49 15.59 1.52
N SER A 20 -7.07 16.35 2.53
CA SER A 20 -7.33 17.78 2.60
C SER A 20 -6.09 18.58 2.98
N ARG A 21 -5.90 19.72 2.33
CA ARG A 21 -4.86 20.72 2.66
C ARG A 21 -5.45 22.12 2.45
N PRO A 22 -5.21 23.09 3.35
CA PRO A 22 -5.68 24.46 3.15
C PRO A 22 -5.22 25.01 1.79
N GLY A 23 -6.18 25.50 0.99
CA GLY A 23 -5.91 26.12 -0.31
C GLY A 23 -5.65 25.15 -1.48
N ALA A 24 -5.67 23.83 -1.26
CA ALA A 24 -5.56 22.86 -2.36
C ALA A 24 -6.92 22.65 -3.05
N SER A 25 -6.93 22.66 -4.38
CA SER A 25 -8.09 22.25 -5.17
C SER A 25 -8.17 20.73 -5.29
N ALA A 26 -9.31 20.21 -5.74
CA ALA A 26 -9.46 18.78 -6.04
C ALA A 26 -8.45 18.31 -7.11
N ALA A 27 -8.11 19.17 -8.08
CA ALA A 27 -7.11 18.86 -9.10
C ALA A 27 -5.70 18.73 -8.49
N ASP A 28 -5.35 19.61 -7.53
CA ASP A 28 -4.06 19.54 -6.83
C ASP A 28 -3.95 18.25 -6.01
N ILE A 29 -5.01 17.87 -5.30
CA ILE A 29 -5.07 16.63 -4.53
C ILE A 29 -4.88 15.42 -5.43
N GLN A 30 -5.57 15.38 -6.58
CA GLN A 30 -5.45 14.27 -7.53
C GLN A 30 -4.06 14.19 -8.16
N HIS A 31 -3.49 15.33 -8.53
CA HIS A 31 -2.16 15.41 -9.10
C HIS A 31 -1.08 14.96 -8.10
N ASP A 32 -1.12 15.52 -6.89
CA ASP A 32 -0.18 15.19 -5.82
C ASP A 32 -0.29 13.71 -5.42
N LYS A 33 -1.51 13.18 -5.34
CA LYS A 33 -1.74 11.75 -5.05
C LYS A 33 -1.17 10.86 -6.15
N ALA A 34 -1.38 11.20 -7.42
CA ALA A 34 -0.84 10.43 -8.55
C ALA A 34 0.70 10.45 -8.56
N GLU A 35 1.31 11.59 -8.26
CA GLU A 35 2.75 11.72 -8.11
C GLU A 35 3.28 10.85 -6.97
N CYS A 36 2.66 10.92 -5.79
CA CYS A 36 3.02 10.09 -4.64
C CYS A 36 2.88 8.60 -4.93
N GLN A 37 1.83 8.18 -5.64
CA GLN A 37 1.65 6.79 -6.06
C GLN A 37 2.74 6.34 -7.05
N TYR A 38 3.16 7.20 -7.96
CA TYR A 38 4.25 6.90 -8.89
C TYR A 38 5.57 6.70 -8.13
N GLN A 39 5.88 7.58 -7.19
CA GLN A 39 7.08 7.47 -6.35
C GLN A 39 7.05 6.20 -5.49
N ALA A 40 5.91 5.88 -4.87
CA ALA A 40 5.74 4.67 -4.08
C ALA A 40 5.93 3.40 -4.92
N LYS A 41 5.39 3.39 -6.15
CA LYS A 41 5.60 2.29 -7.12
C LYS A 41 7.06 2.18 -7.53
N ALA A 42 7.74 3.29 -7.79
CA ALA A 42 9.15 3.30 -8.15
C ALA A 42 10.03 2.78 -7.00
N ALA A 43 9.76 3.20 -5.77
CA ALA A 43 10.48 2.78 -4.57
C ALA A 43 10.28 1.29 -4.24
N THR A 44 9.12 0.73 -4.60
CA THR A 44 8.80 -0.69 -4.39
C THR A 44 9.02 -1.56 -5.62
N ALA A 45 9.34 -0.98 -6.78
CA ALA A 45 9.66 -1.73 -8.00
C ALA A 45 10.88 -2.63 -7.81
N SER A 46 11.85 -2.20 -6.99
CA SER A 46 13.04 -2.97 -6.63
C SER A 46 12.81 -4.00 -5.53
N TYR A 47 11.60 -4.07 -4.95
CA TYR A 47 11.23 -5.07 -3.95
C TYR A 47 10.99 -6.46 -4.55
N HIS A 48 11.42 -6.66 -5.81
CA HIS A 48 11.54 -7.98 -6.41
C HIS A 48 12.39 -8.85 -5.50
N SER A 49 11.71 -9.77 -4.82
CA SER A 49 12.20 -11.09 -4.46
C SER A 49 13.70 -11.10 -4.16
N THR A 50 14.05 -11.02 -2.87
CA THR A 50 15.09 -11.96 -2.44
C THR A 50 14.74 -13.28 -3.12
N PRO A 51 15.60 -13.87 -3.96
CA PRO A 51 15.42 -15.28 -4.21
C PRO A 51 15.40 -15.83 -2.79
N ALA A 52 14.26 -16.35 -2.35
CA ALA A 52 14.28 -17.38 -1.33
C ALA A 52 15.19 -18.41 -1.99
N ALA A 53 16.48 -18.28 -1.66
CA ALA A 53 17.50 -19.12 -2.19
C ALA A 53 16.96 -20.51 -1.87
N ASN A 54 16.90 -21.36 -2.90
CA ASN A 54 16.81 -22.80 -2.72
C ASN A 54 15.55 -23.40 -2.03
N ASP A 55 14.32 -22.95 -2.30
CA ASP A 55 13.14 -23.78 -1.98
C ASP A 55 12.27 -24.06 -3.22
N LYS A 56 12.40 -25.29 -3.72
CA LYS A 56 11.69 -25.84 -4.90
C LYS A 56 10.18 -26.07 -4.65
N THR A 57 9.66 -25.73 -3.48
CA THR A 57 8.31 -26.15 -3.02
C THR A 57 7.36 -25.01 -2.62
N HIS A 58 7.79 -23.73 -2.65
CA HIS A 58 7.04 -22.59 -2.11
C HIS A 58 6.74 -21.45 -3.11
N GLY A 59 6.61 -21.76 -4.41
CA GLY A 59 6.61 -20.76 -5.48
C GLY A 59 5.36 -19.87 -5.63
N MET A 60 4.18 -20.30 -5.17
CA MET A 60 2.93 -19.50 -5.32
C MET A 60 2.52 -18.74 -4.05
N GLY A 61 2.64 -19.36 -2.86
CA GLY A 61 2.22 -18.72 -1.61
C GLY A 61 3.09 -17.52 -1.23
N SER A 62 4.40 -17.63 -1.45
CA SER A 62 5.36 -16.54 -1.16
C SER A 62 5.21 -15.38 -2.12
N ALA A 63 4.93 -15.63 -3.41
CA ALA A 63 4.68 -14.57 -4.39
C ALA A 63 3.41 -13.75 -4.06
N VAL A 64 2.36 -14.41 -3.54
CA VAL A 64 1.16 -13.73 -3.07
C VAL A 64 1.45 -12.93 -1.79
N GLY A 65 2.20 -13.50 -0.84
CA GLY A 65 2.62 -12.81 0.38
C GLY A 65 3.48 -11.57 0.11
N ASP A 66 4.50 -11.71 -0.75
CA ASP A 66 5.36 -10.60 -1.18
C ASP A 66 4.54 -9.52 -1.92
N GLY A 67 3.60 -9.92 -2.77
CA GLY A 67 2.69 -9.00 -3.45
C GLY A 67 1.82 -8.17 -2.49
N ILE A 68 1.33 -8.78 -1.40
CA ILE A 68 0.56 -8.09 -0.36
C ILE A 68 1.46 -7.11 0.41
N VAL A 69 2.66 -7.53 0.83
CA VAL A 69 3.61 -6.66 1.55
C VAL A 69 4.05 -5.47 0.69
N ILE A 70 4.26 -5.69 -0.60
CA ILE A 70 4.58 -4.63 -1.56
C ILE A 70 3.41 -3.65 -1.70
N ALA A 71 2.17 -4.15 -1.74
CA ALA A 71 0.98 -3.28 -1.81
C ALA A 71 0.81 -2.44 -0.54
N GLU A 72 0.97 -3.04 0.64
CA GLU A 72 0.94 -2.33 1.93
C GLU A 72 2.02 -1.24 1.98
N LYS A 73 3.26 -1.56 1.58
CA LYS A 73 4.36 -0.60 1.48
C LYS A 73 4.04 0.56 0.52
N GLN A 74 3.42 0.29 -0.62
CA GLN A 74 3.03 1.35 -1.55
C GLN A 74 1.99 2.30 -0.95
N ILE A 75 1.05 1.77 -0.17
CA ILE A 75 0.02 2.58 0.51
C ILE A 75 0.66 3.46 1.57
N ASP A 76 1.53 2.90 2.41
CA ASP A 76 2.24 3.65 3.46
C ASP A 76 3.09 4.78 2.84
N LEU A 77 3.88 4.46 1.81
CA LEU A 77 4.72 5.45 1.12
C LEU A 77 3.88 6.55 0.45
N THR A 78 2.73 6.19 -0.12
CA THR A 78 1.80 7.18 -0.71
C THR A 78 1.26 8.09 0.38
N ASN A 79 0.84 7.53 1.52
CA ASN A 79 0.30 8.29 2.64
C ASN A 79 1.35 9.23 3.26
N ASP A 80 2.59 8.76 3.40
CA ASP A 80 3.71 9.57 3.92
C ASP A 80 4.05 10.72 2.98
N CYS A 81 4.11 10.46 1.67
CA CYS A 81 4.31 11.50 0.67
C CYS A 81 3.22 12.59 0.72
N MET A 82 1.95 12.18 0.86
CA MET A 82 0.84 13.13 1.01
C MET A 82 0.96 13.96 2.30
N ARG A 83 1.37 13.35 3.41
CA ARG A 83 1.63 14.06 4.69
C ARG A 83 2.78 15.06 4.58
N VAL A 84 3.87 14.70 3.90
CA VAL A 84 5.00 15.60 3.62
C VAL A 84 4.57 16.80 2.78
N LYS A 85 3.66 16.60 1.82
CA LYS A 85 3.04 17.68 1.04
C LYS A 85 2.02 18.52 1.83
N GLY A 86 1.80 18.21 3.12
CA GLY A 86 0.93 18.94 4.03
C GLY A 86 -0.54 18.53 3.99
N TYR A 87 -0.86 17.39 3.38
CA TYR A 87 -2.21 16.86 3.40
C TYR A 87 -2.50 16.11 4.70
N SER A 88 -3.69 16.34 5.24
CA SER A 88 -4.26 15.58 6.34
C SER A 88 -5.30 14.61 5.80
N GLY A 89 -5.12 13.33 6.15
CA GLY A 89 -6.00 12.23 5.78
C GLY A 89 -6.91 11.85 6.92
N GLN A 90 -8.20 11.65 6.66
CA GLN A 90 -9.17 11.14 7.63
C GLN A 90 -9.57 9.69 7.32
#